data_AF-A0A921MUC8-F1
#
_entry.id   AF-A0A921MUC8-F1
#
_cell.length_a   1.000
_cell.length_b   1.000
_cell.length_c   1.000
_cell.angle_alpha   90.00
_cell.angle_beta   90.00
_cell.angle_gamma   90.00
#
_symmetry.space_group_name_H-M   'P 1'
#
loop_
_entity.id
_entity.type
_entity.pdbx_description
1 polymer ?
#
loop_
_entity_poly.entity_id
_entity_poly.type
_entity_poly.pdbx_seq_one_letter_code
_entity_poly.pdbx_strand_id
1 'polypeptide(L)'
;MHTTTFTAPAVADADEDAAGVLGEVAVVLDGAGVPQRFRAGCHHSVAWYSHTLAAHLLGRAQDPAVCLRDALASAITEVSALHAGECDLVAGGPSATVV
;
A
#
# COMPACT_ATOMS: atom_id res chain seq x y z
N MET A 1 22.38 8.40 8.22
CA MET A 1 21.89 7.40 7.26
C MET A 1 21.65 8.10 5.93
N HIS A 2 22.11 7.53 4.81
CA HIS A 2 21.80 8.05 3.47
C HIS A 2 21.03 6.97 2.72
N THR A 3 19.86 7.33 2.22
CA THR A 3 18.95 6.42 1.52
C THR A 3 18.41 7.11 0.29
N THR A 4 18.32 6.36 -0.80
CA THR A 4 17.75 6.84 -2.06
C THR A 4 16.74 5.80 -2.52
N THR A 5 15.53 6.24 -2.84
CA THR A 5 14.47 5.42 -3.42
C THR A 5 14.32 5.76 -4.90
N PHE A 6 14.04 4.74 -5.70
CA PHE A 6 13.78 4.88 -7.13
C PHE A 6 12.57 4.04 -7.48
N THR A 7 11.68 4.63 -8.27
CA THR A 7 10.61 3.92 -8.98
C THR A 7 10.54 4.46 -10.40
N ALA A 8 10.12 3.63 -11.34
CA ALA A 8 10.01 4.01 -12.74
C ALA A 8 8.88 3.19 -13.39
N PRO A 9 7.81 3.84 -13.86
CA PRO A 9 6.74 3.12 -14.48
C PRO A 9 7.11 2.64 -15.88
N ALA A 10 6.63 1.47 -16.27
CA ALA A 10 6.78 0.97 -17.64
C ALA A 10 5.95 1.78 -18.67
N VAL A 11 4.86 2.40 -18.22
CA VAL A 11 3.98 3.28 -19.02
C VAL A 11 3.60 4.53 -18.21
N ALA A 12 3.41 5.67 -18.87
CA ALA A 12 3.10 6.93 -18.17
C ALA A 12 1.85 6.80 -17.28
N ASP A 13 1.92 7.37 -16.08
CA ASP A 13 0.82 7.48 -15.11
C ASP A 13 0.23 6.14 -14.62
N ALA A 14 1.01 5.05 -14.70
CA ALA A 14 0.59 3.73 -14.22
C ALA A 14 1.60 3.10 -13.26
N ASP A 15 2.32 3.92 -12.48
CA ASP A 15 3.18 3.39 -11.43
C ASP A 15 2.29 2.89 -10.29
N GLU A 16 2.22 1.58 -10.14
CA GLU A 16 1.53 0.93 -9.03
C GLU A 16 2.52 0.53 -7.92
N ASP A 17 3.81 0.80 -8.11
CA ASP A 17 4.86 0.53 -7.12
C ASP A 17 5.00 1.71 -6.16
N ALA A 18 5.20 1.40 -4.88
CA ALA A 18 5.48 2.40 -3.86
C ALA A 18 6.72 2.00 -3.05
N ALA A 19 7.62 2.94 -2.84
CA ALA A 19 8.78 2.74 -1.98
C ALA A 19 8.96 3.95 -1.06
N GLY A 20 9.42 3.70 0.16
CA GLY A 20 9.71 4.77 1.09
C GLY A 20 10.62 4.32 2.22
N VAL A 21 11.26 5.31 2.84
CA VAL A 21 12.16 5.12 3.98
C VAL A 21 11.81 6.16 5.04
N LEU A 22 11.66 5.71 6.27
CA LEU A 22 11.48 6.58 7.44
C LEU A 22 12.23 5.98 8.64
N GLY A 23 13.18 6.73 9.18
CA GLY A 23 14.03 6.24 10.26
C GLY A 23 14.86 5.04 9.80
N GLU A 24 14.81 3.94 10.55
CA GLU A 24 15.53 2.70 10.22
C GLU A 24 14.71 1.71 9.37
N VAL A 25 13.51 2.12 8.93
CA VAL A 25 12.58 1.26 8.20
C VAL A 25 12.50 1.69 6.74
N ALA A 26 12.59 0.72 5.85
CA ALA A 26 12.27 0.85 4.43
C ALA A 26 11.12 -0.10 4.09
N VAL A 27 10.29 0.29 3.13
CA VAL A 27 9.21 -0.54 2.59
C VAL A 27 9.24 -0.49 1.06
N VAL A 28 8.91 -1.60 0.42
CA VAL A 28 8.62 -1.66 -1.02
C VAL A 28 7.30 -2.38 -1.22
N LEU A 29 6.42 -1.79 -2.00
CA LEU A 29 5.13 -2.36 -2.36
C LEU A 29 5.01 -2.45 -3.88
N ASP A 30 4.53 -3.59 -4.35
CA ASP A 30 4.25 -3.90 -5.76
C ASP A 30 2.74 -4.08 -5.94
N GLY A 31 2.12 -3.15 -6.67
CA GLY A 31 0.69 -3.18 -6.95
C GLY A 31 0.32 -4.32 -7.90
N ALA A 32 -0.75 -5.06 -7.58
CA ALA A 32 -1.03 -6.32 -8.26
C ALA A 32 -1.53 -6.22 -9.72
N GLY A 33 -1.64 -5.02 -10.33
CA GLY A 33 -2.00 -4.86 -11.75
C GLY A 33 -3.35 -5.47 -12.16
N VAL A 34 -4.24 -5.74 -11.20
CA VAL A 34 -5.42 -6.57 -11.46
C VAL A 34 -6.46 -5.82 -12.31
N PRO A 35 -7.01 -6.45 -13.37
CA PRO A 35 -8.08 -5.86 -14.17
C PRO A 35 -9.25 -5.38 -13.32
N GLN A 36 -9.86 -4.25 -13.68
CA GLN A 36 -10.93 -3.60 -12.91
C GLN A 36 -12.07 -4.55 -12.52
N ARG A 37 -12.41 -5.52 -13.39
CA ARG A 37 -13.46 -6.53 -13.11
C ARG A 37 -13.21 -7.39 -11.86
N PHE A 38 -11.95 -7.57 -11.44
CA PHE A 38 -11.58 -8.34 -10.26
C PHE A 38 -11.53 -7.49 -8.98
N ARG A 39 -11.64 -6.17 -9.12
CA ARG A 39 -11.69 -5.18 -8.03
C ARG A 39 -12.92 -4.29 -8.17
N ALA A 40 -14.01 -4.85 -8.70
CA ALA A 40 -15.22 -4.10 -9.06
C ALA A 40 -15.93 -3.48 -7.85
N GLY A 41 -15.67 -3.99 -6.64
CA GLY A 41 -16.17 -3.45 -5.39
C GLY A 41 -15.48 -2.18 -4.91
N CYS A 42 -14.40 -1.72 -5.57
CA CYS A 42 -13.66 -0.53 -5.17
C CYS A 42 -13.36 0.38 -6.36
N HIS A 43 -13.62 1.68 -6.21
CA HIS A 43 -13.31 2.68 -7.23
C HIS A 43 -11.85 3.18 -7.18
N HIS A 44 -11.12 2.90 -6.09
CA HIS A 44 -9.73 3.30 -5.97
C HIS A 44 -8.82 2.50 -6.92
N SER A 45 -7.74 3.15 -7.37
CA SER A 45 -6.71 2.50 -8.19
C SER A 45 -5.81 1.61 -7.34
N VAL A 46 -5.08 0.71 -8.00
CA VAL A 46 -4.06 -0.11 -7.32
C VAL A 46 -2.91 0.79 -6.83
N ALA A 47 -2.50 1.79 -7.62
CA ALA A 47 -1.54 2.80 -7.21
C ALA A 47 -1.98 3.55 -5.94
N TRP A 48 -3.27 3.95 -5.84
CA TRP A 48 -3.77 4.55 -4.61
C TRP A 48 -3.59 3.61 -3.41
N TYR A 49 -3.89 2.32 -3.57
CA TYR A 49 -3.77 1.34 -2.50
C TYR A 49 -2.33 1.11 -2.07
N SER A 50 -1.41 0.85 -3.01
CA SER A 50 0.01 0.61 -2.69
C SER A 50 0.67 1.83 -2.05
N HIS A 51 0.42 3.04 -2.58
CA HIS A 51 0.98 4.28 -2.00
C HIS A 51 0.42 4.57 -0.60
N THR A 52 -0.89 4.38 -0.40
CA THR A 52 -1.54 4.61 0.90
C THR A 52 -1.05 3.59 1.93
N LEU A 53 -0.98 2.31 1.56
CA LEU A 53 -0.46 1.27 2.45
C LEU A 53 1.00 1.50 2.82
N ALA A 54 1.84 1.95 1.88
CA ALA A 54 3.24 2.30 2.14
C ALA A 54 3.37 3.39 3.22
N ALA A 55 2.57 4.45 3.11
CA ALA A 55 2.58 5.55 4.07
C ALA A 55 2.12 5.11 5.47
N HIS A 56 1.02 4.36 5.57
CA HIS A 56 0.53 3.84 6.87
C HIS A 56 1.51 2.85 7.50
N LEU A 57 2.09 1.93 6.72
CA LEU A 57 3.08 0.98 7.21
C LEU A 57 4.33 1.70 7.73
N LEU A 58 4.87 2.66 6.98
CA LEU A 58 6.03 3.44 7.42
C LEU A 58 5.77 4.14 8.74
N GLY A 59 4.58 4.74 8.92
CA GLY A 59 4.19 5.38 10.18
C GLY A 59 4.09 4.39 11.34
N ARG A 60 3.44 3.25 11.15
CA ARG A 60 3.28 2.22 12.19
C ARG A 60 4.59 1.53 12.56
N ALA A 61 5.49 1.36 11.60
CA ALA A 61 6.79 0.74 11.83
C ALA A 61 7.78 1.64 12.60
N GLN A 62 7.41 2.89 12.93
CA GLN A 62 8.23 3.76 13.77
C GLN A 62 8.13 3.43 15.27
N ASP A 63 7.14 2.65 15.70
CA ASP A 63 7.04 2.22 17.10
C ASP A 63 7.92 0.97 17.33
N PRO A 64 9.03 1.08 18.08
CA PRO A 64 9.92 -0.05 18.32
C PRO A 64 9.29 -1.14 19.19
N ALA A 65 8.15 -0.89 19.83
CA ALA A 65 7.41 -1.90 20.59
C ALA A 65 6.54 -2.79 19.69
N VAL A 66 6.33 -2.41 18.42
CA VAL A 66 5.46 -3.11 17.47
C VAL A 66 6.31 -3.86 16.44
N CYS A 67 6.10 -5.16 16.29
CA CYS A 67 6.80 -5.91 15.26
C CYS A 67 6.27 -5.55 13.86
N LEU A 68 7.09 -5.67 12.81
CA LEU A 68 6.70 -5.28 11.44
C LEU A 68 5.42 -5.98 10.94
N ARG A 69 5.16 -7.21 11.39
CA ARG A 69 3.92 -7.94 11.06
C ARG A 69 2.68 -7.24 11.64
N ASP A 70 2.76 -6.79 12.88
CA ASP A 70 1.65 -6.12 13.56
C ASP A 70 1.48 -4.68 13.05
N ALA A 71 2.58 -4.02 12.68
CA ALA A 71 2.56 -2.73 11.99
C ALA A 71 1.84 -2.85 10.63
N LEU A 72 2.16 -3.88 9.85
CA LEU A 72 1.49 -4.19 8.58
C LEU A 72 0.02 -4.52 8.78
N ALA A 73 -0.33 -5.37 9.75
CA ALA A 73 -1.72 -5.71 10.04
C ALA A 73 -2.54 -4.46 10.42
N SER A 74 -1.95 -3.56 11.21
CA SER A 74 -2.57 -2.28 11.56
C SER A 74 -2.76 -1.39 10.34
N ALA A 75 -1.71 -1.23 9.52
CA ALA A 75 -1.77 -0.43 8.31
C ALA A 75 -2.83 -0.95 7.32
N ILE A 76 -2.92 -2.27 7.11
CA ILE A 76 -3.98 -2.89 6.30
C ILE A 76 -5.36 -2.58 6.88
N THR A 77 -5.52 -2.65 8.20
CA THR A 77 -6.79 -2.33 8.88
C THR A 77 -7.19 -0.88 8.66
N GLU A 78 -6.26 0.06 8.80
CA GLU A 78 -6.50 1.48 8.56
C GLU A 78 -6.88 1.77 7.11
N VAL A 79 -6.12 1.23 6.15
CA VAL A 79 -6.44 1.41 4.72
C VAL A 79 -7.78 0.75 4.37
N SER A 80 -8.11 -0.39 4.97
CA SER A 80 -9.43 -1.02 4.82
C SER A 80 -10.54 -0.12 5.38
N ALA A 81 -10.30 0.59 6.47
CA ALA A 81 -11.28 1.53 7.04
C ALA A 81 -11.54 2.74 6.12
N LEU A 82 -10.57 3.15 5.30
CA LEU A 82 -10.77 4.23 4.30
C LEU A 82 -11.79 3.85 3.21
N HIS A 83 -12.10 2.56 3.06
CA HIS A 83 -13.11 2.09 2.12
C HIS A 83 -14.53 2.12 2.70
N ALA A 84 -14.67 2.33 4.01
CA ALA A 84 -15.95 2.17 4.71
C ALA A 84 -16.98 3.19 4.23
N GLY A 85 -18.15 2.69 3.83
CA GLY A 85 -19.27 3.52 3.34
C GLY A 85 -19.19 3.89 1.86
N GLU A 86 -18.09 3.58 1.18
CA GLU A 86 -17.86 3.94 -0.23
C GLU A 86 -17.59 2.73 -1.14
N CYS A 87 -17.03 1.65 -0.60
CA CYS A 87 -16.65 0.45 -1.36
C CYS A 87 -17.21 -0.85 -0.73
N ASP A 88 -17.40 -1.87 -1.56
CA ASP A 88 -17.73 -3.25 -1.17
C ASP A 88 -16.52 -4.16 -1.39
N LEU A 89 -15.68 -4.32 -0.36
CA LEU A 89 -14.49 -5.17 -0.47
C LEU A 89 -14.80 -6.66 -0.68
N VAL A 90 -16.03 -7.13 -0.40
CA VAL A 90 -16.44 -8.52 -0.67
C VAL A 90 -16.57 -8.75 -2.18
N ALA A 91 -16.97 -7.72 -2.94
CA ALA A 91 -16.98 -7.71 -4.41
C ALA A 91 -15.59 -7.47 -5.03
N GLY A 92 -14.52 -7.46 -4.22
CA GLY A 92 -13.13 -7.32 -4.64
C GLY A 92 -12.60 -5.89 -4.51
N GLY A 93 -11.32 -5.77 -4.18
CA GLY A 93 -10.60 -4.51 -4.03
C GLY A 93 -9.19 -4.55 -4.62
N PRO A 94 -8.46 -3.42 -4.62
CA PRO A 94 -7.06 -3.39 -5.01
C PRO A 94 -6.21 -4.20 -4.02
N SER A 95 -5.05 -4.67 -4.47
CA SER A 95 -4.10 -5.44 -3.66
C SER A 95 -2.67 -5.12 -4.06
N ALA A 96 -1.73 -5.37 -3.16
CA ALA A 96 -0.30 -5.21 -3.39
C ALA A 96 0.49 -6.27 -2.61
N THR A 97 1.68 -6.58 -3.07
CA THR A 97 2.69 -7.35 -2.33
C THR A 97 3.59 -6.36 -1.57
N VAL A 98 4.07 -6.74 -0.39
CA VAL A 98 4.97 -5.91 0.44
C VAL A 98 6.25 -6.67 0.78
N VAL A 99 7.38 -5.96 0.78
CA VAL A 99 8.71 -6.43 1.18
C VAL A 99 9.34 -5.47 2.17
#